data_AF-A0A2K1J6Z6-F1
#
_entry.id   AF-A0A2K1J6Z6-F1
#
_cell.length_a   1.000
_cell.length_b   1.000
_cell.length_c   1.000
_cell.angle_alpha   90.00
_cell.angle_beta   90.00
_cell.angle_gamma   90.00
#
_symmetry.space_group_name_H-M   'P 1'
#
loop_
_entity.id
_entity.type
_entity.pdbx_description
1 polymer ?
#
loop_
_entity_poly.entity_id
_entity_poly.type
_entity_poly.pdbx_seq_one_letter_code
_entity_poly.pdbx_strand_id
1 'polypeptide(L)'
;MLHEVGGVLKKPADGYVTKASVEEAFKLYRNDMKPCHPVMKAFAKNCYPVRVKLVGMWDTVGVLGVPDSAFKSNTWKNYIFHDQDLSCIVDEAYQALAIDEYREDFDPTLRGKMTPENKKLEQCWFVDSHSNCGGGIVGDDLRQLSYEWMQDKAIANGSRYKWTYKASEQRPHWRTELEDSFRNKLGGAYAWIKEKEHSRVIGQSVGELQHWSVKLRPQNNSKYSPKGLGTVDDSSGEMKQFRSDIPYTKPPVVLCSFNEDSIFTSYSAERSSSGCNGEKKTS
;
A
#
# COMPACT_ATOMS: atom_id res chain seq x y z
N MET A 1 15.20 9.76 -15.71
CA MET A 1 13.95 10.39 -16.23
C MET A 1 13.34 9.54 -17.37
N LEU A 2 13.03 8.27 -17.08
CA LEU A 2 12.46 7.31 -18.04
C LEU A 2 10.93 7.28 -18.01
N HIS A 3 10.34 8.01 -17.07
CA HIS A 3 8.91 8.06 -16.82
C HIS A 3 8.13 8.81 -17.92
N GLU A 4 8.78 9.63 -18.76
CA GLU A 4 8.12 10.28 -19.92
C GLU A 4 8.26 9.47 -21.22
N VAL A 5 9.13 8.44 -21.24
CA VAL A 5 9.31 7.51 -22.37
C VAL A 5 8.70 6.15 -22.05
N GLY A 6 7.80 6.12 -21.06
CA GLY A 6 7.30 4.89 -20.45
C GLY A 6 6.71 3.91 -21.47
N GLY A 7 7.00 2.62 -21.26
CA GLY A 7 6.64 1.57 -22.19
C GLY A 7 6.87 0.18 -21.62
N VAL A 8 6.27 -0.83 -22.24
CA VAL A 8 6.55 -2.24 -21.92
C VAL A 8 7.63 -2.73 -22.88
N LEU A 9 8.71 -3.32 -22.35
CA LEU A 9 9.78 -3.89 -23.19
C LEU A 9 9.18 -4.87 -24.21
N LYS A 10 9.50 -4.64 -25.49
CA LYS A 10 9.10 -5.54 -26.57
C LYS A 10 9.78 -6.87 -26.36
N LYS A 11 9.02 -7.93 -26.63
CA LYS A 11 9.58 -9.27 -26.77
C LYS A 11 10.54 -9.27 -27.98
N PRO A 12 11.81 -9.67 -27.81
CA PRO A 12 12.73 -9.90 -28.92
C PRO A 12 12.16 -10.94 -29.91
N ALA A 13 12.51 -10.84 -31.19
CA ALA A 13 12.00 -11.75 -32.22
C ALA A 13 12.38 -13.23 -31.97
N ASP A 14 13.45 -13.46 -31.21
CA ASP A 14 14.08 -14.75 -30.94
C ASP A 14 13.71 -15.36 -29.57
N GLY A 15 12.94 -14.69 -28.71
CA GLY A 15 12.72 -15.24 -27.37
C GLY A 15 12.06 -14.31 -26.36
N TYR A 16 12.37 -14.48 -25.08
CA TYR A 16 11.81 -13.70 -23.98
C TYR A 16 12.64 -12.45 -23.69
N VAL A 17 12.07 -11.50 -22.96
CA VAL A 17 12.85 -10.38 -22.40
C VAL A 17 13.95 -10.96 -21.52
N THR A 18 15.21 -10.65 -21.85
CA THR A 18 16.36 -11.19 -21.14
C THR A 18 16.67 -10.37 -19.89
N LYS A 19 17.37 -10.97 -18.93
CA LYS A 19 17.89 -10.25 -17.76
C LYS A 19 18.76 -9.05 -18.16
N ALA A 20 19.59 -9.21 -19.20
CA ALA A 20 20.44 -8.14 -19.71
C ALA A 20 19.62 -6.94 -20.22
N SER A 21 18.51 -7.19 -20.92
CA SER A 21 17.60 -6.13 -21.39
C SER A 21 16.92 -5.40 -20.23
N VAL A 22 16.56 -6.10 -19.16
CA VAL A 22 16.02 -5.49 -17.93
C VAL A 22 17.09 -4.65 -17.22
N GLU A 23 18.31 -5.16 -17.12
CA GLU A 23 19.44 -4.43 -16.52
C GLU A 23 19.81 -3.16 -17.32
N GLU A 24 19.76 -3.21 -18.66
CA GLU A 24 19.92 -2.05 -19.52
C GLU A 24 18.81 -1.01 -19.30
N ALA A 25 17.54 -1.45 -19.28
CA ALA A 25 16.40 -0.60 -18.98
C ALA A 25 16.56 0.09 -17.62
N PHE A 26 17.01 -0.65 -16.61
CA PHE A 26 17.23 -0.14 -15.27
C PHE A 26 18.41 0.85 -15.19
N LYS A 27 19.52 0.58 -15.90
CA LYS A 27 20.64 1.53 -16.02
C LYS A 27 20.19 2.83 -16.68
N LEU A 28 19.35 2.75 -17.70
CA LEU A 28 18.77 3.93 -18.32
C LEU A 28 17.79 4.65 -17.39
N TYR A 29 17.02 3.91 -16.60
CA TYR A 29 16.10 4.51 -15.63
C TYR A 29 16.84 5.30 -14.56
N ARG A 30 17.96 4.76 -14.09
CA ARG A 30 18.82 5.38 -13.06
C ARG A 30 19.77 6.44 -13.58
N ASN A 31 19.62 6.87 -14.83
CA ASN A 31 20.39 7.99 -15.36
C ASN A 31 19.55 9.27 -15.37
N ASP A 32 20.25 10.40 -15.38
CA ASP A 32 19.64 11.73 -15.50
C ASP A 32 19.39 12.15 -16.95
N MET A 33 19.49 11.21 -17.92
CA MET A 33 19.23 11.54 -19.31
C MET A 33 17.75 11.87 -19.49
N LYS A 34 17.50 12.98 -20.18
CA LYS A 34 16.16 13.40 -20.54
C LYS A 34 15.58 12.51 -21.64
N PRO A 35 14.25 12.37 -21.70
CA PRO A 35 13.50 11.69 -22.78
C PRO A 35 13.92 12.09 -24.20
N CYS A 36 14.28 13.35 -24.39
CA CYS A 36 14.70 13.88 -25.68
C CYS A 36 16.10 13.39 -26.13
N HIS A 37 16.88 12.81 -25.21
CA HIS A 37 18.24 12.34 -25.48
C HIS A 37 18.25 11.22 -26.53
N PRO A 38 19.19 11.22 -27.50
CA PRO A 38 19.21 10.23 -28.58
C PRO A 38 19.21 8.77 -28.10
N VAL A 39 19.94 8.46 -27.02
CA VAL A 39 19.97 7.11 -26.41
C VAL A 39 18.59 6.71 -25.88
N MET A 40 17.88 7.62 -25.22
CA MET A 40 16.55 7.38 -24.68
C MET A 40 15.53 7.16 -25.80
N LYS A 41 15.58 7.98 -26.85
CA LYS A 41 14.75 7.82 -28.06
C LYS A 41 15.03 6.51 -28.79
N ALA A 42 16.30 6.09 -28.88
CA ALA A 42 16.68 4.83 -29.49
C ALA A 42 16.14 3.65 -28.68
N PHE A 43 16.33 3.68 -27.35
CA PHE A 43 15.83 2.66 -26.44
C PHE A 43 14.30 2.55 -26.47
N ALA A 44 13.58 3.68 -26.57
CA ALA A 44 12.12 3.71 -26.69
C ALA A 44 11.58 2.85 -27.84
N LYS A 45 12.34 2.68 -28.93
CA LYS A 45 11.95 1.85 -30.08
C LYS A 45 11.83 0.37 -29.69
N ASN A 46 12.52 -0.05 -28.63
CA ASN A 46 12.45 -1.39 -28.06
C ASN A 46 11.29 -1.56 -27.08
N CYS A 47 10.42 -0.55 -26.91
CA CYS A 47 9.27 -0.58 -26.02
C CYS A 47 7.97 -0.43 -26.81
N TYR A 48 6.89 -1.06 -26.33
CA TYR A 48 5.53 -0.70 -26.68
C TYR A 48 5.15 0.56 -25.90
N PRO A 49 4.73 1.65 -26.57
CA PRO A 49 4.18 2.79 -25.86
C PRO A 49 2.89 2.35 -25.16
N VAL A 50 2.81 2.55 -23.86
CA VAL A 50 1.61 2.25 -23.08
C VAL A 50 1.23 3.43 -22.20
N ARG A 51 -0.07 3.57 -21.97
CA ARG A 51 -0.58 4.36 -20.85
C ARG A 51 -0.98 3.43 -19.71
N VAL A 52 -0.59 3.81 -18.50
CA VAL A 52 -0.95 3.11 -17.28
C VAL A 52 -2.23 3.76 -16.75
N LYS A 53 -3.33 3.02 -16.80
CA LYS A 53 -4.63 3.57 -16.40
C LYS A 53 -4.70 3.90 -14.90
N LEU A 54 -4.11 3.05 -14.07
CA LEU A 54 -4.08 3.22 -12.63
C LEU A 54 -2.78 2.69 -12.03
N VAL A 55 -2.23 3.44 -11.07
CA VAL A 55 -1.18 2.95 -10.16
C VAL A 55 -1.72 3.01 -8.73
N GLY A 56 -1.78 1.86 -8.07
CA GLY A 56 -2.08 1.73 -6.64
C GLY A 56 -0.80 1.51 -5.85
N MET A 57 -0.61 2.28 -4.78
CA MET A 57 0.54 2.21 -3.89
C MET A 57 0.07 2.06 -2.45
N TRP A 58 0.80 1.27 -1.66
CA TRP A 58 0.64 1.20 -0.22
C TRP A 58 1.93 1.64 0.44
N ASP A 59 1.80 2.65 1.28
CA ASP A 59 2.78 3.16 2.24
C ASP A 59 4.24 3.12 1.75
N THR A 60 4.48 3.61 0.54
CA THR A 60 5.78 3.49 -0.13
C THR A 60 6.85 4.28 0.63
N VAL A 61 7.91 3.62 1.08
CA VAL A 61 9.02 4.25 1.84
C VAL A 61 10.22 4.53 0.93
N GLY A 62 10.78 5.73 1.04
CA GLY A 62 11.80 6.24 0.10
C GLY A 62 13.17 5.60 0.24
N VAL A 63 13.32 4.93 1.36
CA VAL A 63 14.53 4.39 1.95
C VAL A 63 14.11 3.02 2.41
N LEU A 64 14.85 1.97 2.07
CA LEU A 64 14.46 0.57 2.31
C LEU A 64 14.56 0.18 3.81
N GLY A 65 14.06 1.03 4.72
CA GLY A 65 14.17 0.88 6.17
C GLY A 65 15.62 0.77 6.68
N VAL A 66 16.59 1.21 5.88
CA VAL A 66 18.01 1.21 6.19
C VAL A 66 18.28 2.40 7.11
N PRO A 67 19.03 2.24 8.21
CA PRO A 67 19.33 3.36 9.10
C PRO A 67 20.15 4.45 8.40
N ASP A 68 19.90 5.73 8.70
CA ASP A 68 20.67 6.88 8.19
C ASP A 68 22.19 6.74 8.33
N SER A 69 22.65 6.05 9.37
CA SER A 69 24.07 5.78 9.61
C SER A 69 24.70 4.88 8.54
N ALA A 70 23.93 3.98 7.91
CA ALA A 70 24.38 3.10 6.85
C ALA A 70 24.44 3.80 5.48
N PHE A 71 23.73 4.93 5.28
CA PHE A 71 23.77 5.72 4.04
C PHE A 71 25.08 6.45 3.76
N LYS A 72 26.01 6.49 4.74
CA LYS A 72 27.38 7.01 4.53
C LYS A 72 28.23 6.14 3.61
N SER A 73 27.76 4.93 3.27
CA SER A 73 28.41 4.02 2.32
C SER A 73 27.87 4.21 0.89
N ASN A 74 28.77 4.29 -0.10
CA ASN A 74 28.44 4.51 -1.51
C ASN A 74 27.59 3.37 -2.14
N THR A 75 27.46 2.23 -1.44
CA THR A 75 26.66 1.06 -1.84
C THR A 75 25.15 1.31 -1.78
N TRP A 76 24.69 2.24 -0.93
CA TRP A 76 23.27 2.39 -0.61
C TRP A 76 22.51 3.42 -1.45
N LYS A 77 23.24 4.22 -2.26
CA LYS A 77 22.66 5.16 -3.25
C LYS A 77 21.73 4.48 -4.27
N ASN A 78 21.85 3.16 -4.44
CA ASN A 78 21.01 2.36 -5.33
C ASN A 78 19.62 2.04 -4.76
N TYR A 79 19.38 2.21 -3.46
CA TYR A 79 18.12 1.85 -2.80
C TYR A 79 17.15 3.03 -2.60
N ILE A 80 17.56 4.24 -2.98
CA ILE A 80 16.69 5.43 -2.97
C ILE A 80 15.97 5.50 -4.31
N PHE A 81 14.67 5.84 -4.28
CA PHE A 81 13.91 6.11 -5.50
C PHE A 81 14.59 7.23 -6.30
N HIS A 82 14.86 6.96 -7.56
CA HIS A 82 15.48 7.93 -8.46
C HIS A 82 14.50 9.07 -8.80
N ASP A 83 13.20 8.82 -8.67
CA ASP A 83 12.15 9.77 -9.00
C ASP A 83 10.93 9.55 -8.10
N GLN A 84 10.52 10.62 -7.43
CA GLN A 84 9.35 10.62 -6.54
C GLN A 84 8.12 11.23 -7.22
N ASP A 85 8.27 11.84 -8.40
CA ASP A 85 7.17 12.45 -9.14
C ASP A 85 6.33 11.41 -9.88
N LEU A 86 5.07 11.78 -10.16
CA LEU A 86 4.19 10.91 -10.92
C LEU A 86 4.51 11.01 -12.41
N SER A 87 4.73 9.85 -13.03
CA SER A 87 4.97 9.72 -14.46
C SER A 87 3.81 10.29 -15.29
N CYS A 88 4.10 11.01 -16.39
CA CYS A 88 3.08 11.50 -17.32
C CYS A 88 2.35 10.40 -18.12
N ILE A 89 2.83 9.15 -18.09
CA ILE A 89 2.13 8.02 -18.71
C ILE A 89 1.06 7.40 -17.81
N VAL A 90 0.95 7.85 -16.55
CA VAL A 90 -0.06 7.41 -15.59
C VAL A 90 -1.29 8.30 -15.67
N ASP A 91 -2.47 7.73 -15.86
CA ASP A 91 -3.72 8.48 -15.85
C ASP A 91 -4.13 8.84 -14.41
N GLU A 92 -4.22 7.84 -13.53
CA GLU A 92 -4.64 8.02 -12.14
C GLU A 92 -3.73 7.29 -11.15
N ALA A 93 -3.42 7.93 -10.02
CA ALA A 93 -2.61 7.35 -8.95
C ALA A 93 -3.31 7.44 -7.60
N TYR A 94 -3.21 6.37 -6.84
CA TYR A 94 -3.83 6.22 -5.53
C TYR A 94 -2.81 5.65 -4.54
N GLN A 95 -2.61 6.33 -3.42
CA GLN A 95 -1.66 5.93 -2.38
C GLN A 95 -2.38 5.81 -1.04
N ALA A 96 -2.34 4.63 -0.44
CA ALA A 96 -2.75 4.44 0.95
C ALA A 96 -1.56 4.72 1.88
N LEU A 97 -1.76 5.49 2.93
CA LEU A 97 -0.72 5.94 3.86
C LEU A 97 -1.09 5.57 5.29
N ALA A 98 -0.11 5.11 6.07
CA ALA A 98 -0.26 4.77 7.48
C ALA A 98 -0.05 6.00 8.38
N ILE A 99 -1.01 6.38 9.23
CA ILE A 99 -0.84 7.51 10.16
C ILE A 99 -0.12 7.10 11.47
N ASP A 100 -0.22 5.83 11.85
CA ASP A 100 0.29 5.26 13.11
C ASP A 100 1.64 4.55 12.92
N GLU A 101 2.40 4.94 11.90
CA GLU A 101 3.79 4.51 11.74
C GLU A 101 4.73 5.55 12.34
N TYR A 102 5.47 5.13 13.37
CA TYR A 102 6.26 6.01 14.22
C TYR A 102 7.78 5.85 14.03
N ARG A 103 8.20 5.03 13.07
CA ARG A 103 9.62 4.84 12.71
C ARG A 103 10.00 5.85 11.64
N GLU A 104 10.93 6.74 11.96
CA GLU A 104 11.51 7.73 11.02
C GLU A 104 12.01 7.11 9.71
N ASP A 105 12.69 5.95 9.78
CA ASP A 105 13.20 5.24 8.59
C ASP A 105 12.06 4.73 7.66
N PHE A 106 10.80 4.86 8.09
CA PHE A 106 9.59 4.51 7.36
C PHE A 106 8.81 5.74 6.91
N ASP A 107 9.42 6.93 6.84
CA ASP A 107 8.71 8.09 6.30
C ASP A 107 8.25 7.84 4.86
N PRO A 108 6.96 8.11 4.56
CA PRO A 108 6.39 7.77 3.27
C PRO A 108 6.94 8.73 2.21
N THR A 109 7.24 8.18 1.05
CA THR A 109 7.46 8.97 -0.16
C THR A 109 6.12 9.45 -0.68
N LEU A 110 5.77 10.68 -0.32
CA LEU A 110 4.62 11.38 -0.89
C LEU A 110 4.92 11.78 -2.34
N ARG A 111 3.92 11.71 -3.21
CA ARG A 111 4.04 12.10 -4.62
C ARG A 111 3.89 13.60 -4.73
N GLY A 112 4.99 14.31 -4.98
CA GLY A 112 5.05 15.77 -4.87
C GLY A 112 4.39 16.54 -6.02
N LYS A 113 4.37 15.98 -7.24
CA LYS A 113 3.91 16.70 -8.43
C LYS A 113 3.16 15.81 -9.40
N MET A 114 2.06 16.36 -9.92
CA MET A 114 1.36 15.86 -11.10
C MET A 114 1.84 16.61 -12.34
N THR A 115 1.91 15.90 -13.45
CA THR A 115 2.05 16.45 -14.80
C THR A 115 0.67 16.79 -15.38
N PRO A 116 0.58 17.67 -16.40
CA PRO A 116 -0.70 17.99 -17.06
C PRO A 116 -1.44 16.78 -17.64
N GLU A 117 -0.73 15.70 -17.96
CA GLU A 117 -1.29 14.45 -18.47
C GLU A 117 -1.96 13.61 -17.39
N ASN A 118 -1.56 13.79 -16.12
CA ASN A 118 -2.17 13.08 -15.01
C ASN A 118 -3.58 13.63 -14.73
N LYS A 119 -4.55 12.74 -14.62
CA LYS A 119 -5.94 13.09 -14.34
C LYS A 119 -6.20 13.18 -12.85
N LYS A 120 -5.55 12.33 -12.05
CA LYS A 120 -5.85 12.24 -10.62
C LYS A 120 -4.69 11.70 -9.78
N LEU A 121 -4.53 12.29 -8.60
CA LEU A 121 -3.69 11.80 -7.51
C LEU A 121 -4.48 11.90 -6.21
N GLU A 122 -4.68 10.77 -5.54
CA GLU A 122 -5.22 10.74 -4.18
C GLU A 122 -4.27 10.00 -3.25
N GLN A 123 -3.94 10.60 -2.12
CA GLN A 123 -3.05 10.08 -1.09
C GLN A 123 -3.84 10.01 0.22
N CYS A 124 -4.43 8.85 0.52
CA CYS A 124 -5.37 8.70 1.62
C CYS A 124 -4.69 8.12 2.87
N TRP A 125 -4.80 8.84 3.99
CA TRP A 125 -4.30 8.44 5.29
C TRP A 125 -5.31 7.54 6.01
N PHE A 126 -4.83 6.39 6.48
CA PHE A 126 -5.58 5.38 7.23
C PHE A 126 -5.02 5.26 8.65
N VAL A 127 -5.92 4.89 9.57
CA VAL A 127 -5.53 4.37 10.89
C VAL A 127 -4.80 3.06 10.66
N ASP A 128 -3.47 3.12 10.73
CA ASP A 128 -2.61 1.95 10.60
C ASP A 128 -1.13 2.23 10.76
N SER A 129 -0.35 1.16 10.99
CA SER A 129 1.11 1.17 10.78
C SER A 129 1.46 0.67 9.36
N HIS A 130 2.73 0.81 8.94
CA HIS A 130 3.18 0.44 7.59
C HIS A 130 2.77 -0.98 7.18
N SER A 131 3.02 -1.96 8.06
CA SER A 131 2.75 -3.38 7.79
C SER A 131 1.27 -3.72 7.84
N ASN A 132 0.49 -2.97 8.62
CA ASN A 132 -0.95 -3.14 8.64
C ASN A 132 -1.56 -2.58 7.34
N CYS A 133 -1.16 -1.37 6.91
CA CYS A 133 -1.69 -0.72 5.71
C CYS A 133 -1.40 -1.55 4.45
N GLY A 134 -0.19 -2.12 4.35
CA GLY A 134 0.25 -2.95 3.22
C GLY A 134 -0.11 -4.45 3.30
N GLY A 135 -0.61 -4.94 4.45
CA GLY A 135 -1.09 -6.32 4.60
C GLY A 135 -0.05 -7.38 4.98
N GLY A 136 0.98 -7.03 5.76
CA GLY A 136 2.06 -7.94 6.19
C GLY A 136 1.83 -8.70 7.52
N ILE A 137 0.73 -8.44 8.24
CA ILE A 137 0.47 -9.01 9.58
C ILE A 137 -0.64 -10.05 9.52
N VAL A 138 -0.38 -11.26 10.04
CA VAL A 138 -1.36 -12.35 10.08
C VAL A 138 -2.43 -12.03 11.14
N GLY A 139 -3.70 -12.21 10.78
CA GLY A 139 -4.82 -11.95 11.69
C GLY A 139 -5.19 -10.48 11.88
N ASP A 140 -4.54 -9.57 11.14
CA ASP A 140 -4.89 -8.16 11.16
C ASP A 140 -6.01 -7.80 10.19
N ASP A 141 -7.01 -7.13 10.74
CA ASP A 141 -8.23 -6.66 10.09
C ASP A 141 -8.08 -5.21 9.59
N LEU A 142 -7.13 -4.41 10.10
CA LEU A 142 -6.97 -3.00 9.72
C LEU A 142 -6.59 -2.81 8.24
N ARG A 143 -5.76 -3.69 7.69
CA ARG A 143 -5.41 -3.76 6.26
C ARG A 143 -6.60 -3.76 5.32
N GLN A 144 -7.75 -4.23 5.80
CA GLN A 144 -8.94 -4.37 4.98
C GLN A 144 -9.53 -3.01 4.60
N LEU A 145 -9.31 -1.97 5.42
CA LEU A 145 -9.76 -0.61 5.12
C LEU A 145 -9.03 -0.04 3.91
N SER A 146 -7.70 -0.13 3.88
CA SER A 146 -6.88 0.33 2.75
C SER A 146 -7.11 -0.53 1.51
N TYR A 147 -7.33 -1.83 1.69
CA TYR A 147 -7.65 -2.76 0.60
C TYR A 147 -8.99 -2.45 -0.07
N GLU A 148 -10.08 -2.30 0.71
CA GLU A 148 -11.39 -1.92 0.18
C GLU A 148 -11.31 -0.61 -0.59
N TRP A 149 -10.67 0.40 -0.01
CA TRP A 149 -10.50 1.69 -0.67
C TRP A 149 -9.79 1.55 -2.02
N MET A 150 -8.65 0.87 -2.06
CA MET A 150 -7.90 0.67 -3.31
C MET A 150 -8.70 -0.15 -4.32
N GLN A 151 -9.42 -1.18 -3.86
CA GLN A 151 -10.29 -1.99 -4.71
C GLN A 151 -11.36 -1.11 -5.36
N ASP A 152 -12.00 -0.23 -4.61
CA ASP A 152 -13.01 0.70 -5.14
C ASP A 152 -12.42 1.64 -6.20
N LYS A 153 -11.19 2.15 -6.00
CA LYS A 153 -10.48 2.95 -7.01
C LYS A 153 -10.14 2.16 -8.27
N ALA A 154 -9.69 0.91 -8.10
CA ALA A 154 -9.39 0.00 -9.19
C ALA A 154 -10.65 -0.33 -10.02
N ILE A 155 -11.78 -0.61 -9.36
CA ILE A 155 -13.08 -0.87 -10.00
C ILE A 155 -13.58 0.37 -10.73
N ALA A 156 -13.50 1.56 -10.14
CA ALA A 156 -13.86 2.81 -10.79
C ALA A 156 -13.04 3.07 -12.07
N ASN A 157 -11.82 2.54 -12.13
CA ASN A 157 -10.94 2.59 -13.32
C ASN A 157 -11.15 1.42 -14.31
N GLY A 158 -12.12 0.56 -14.06
CA GLY A 158 -12.52 -0.53 -14.96
C GLY A 158 -11.84 -1.88 -14.67
N SER A 159 -11.15 -2.02 -13.54
CA SER A 159 -10.62 -3.32 -13.10
C SER A 159 -11.78 -4.25 -12.73
N ARG A 160 -11.65 -5.53 -13.09
CA ARG A 160 -12.65 -6.56 -12.78
C ARG A 160 -12.10 -7.48 -11.70
N TYR A 161 -12.87 -7.66 -10.64
CA TYR A 161 -12.55 -8.55 -9.54
C TYR A 161 -13.48 -9.76 -9.57
N LYS A 162 -12.95 -10.95 -9.27
CA LYS A 162 -13.77 -12.14 -9.10
C LYS A 162 -14.65 -12.02 -7.84
N TRP A 163 -14.11 -11.41 -6.80
CA TRP A 163 -14.75 -11.18 -5.52
C TRP A 163 -14.39 -9.78 -5.01
N THR A 164 -15.36 -9.09 -4.44
CA THR A 164 -15.16 -7.79 -3.78
C THR A 164 -15.20 -7.96 -2.27
N TYR A 165 -14.41 -7.15 -1.55
CA TYR A 165 -14.38 -7.15 -0.09
C TYR A 165 -14.84 -5.78 0.41
N LYS A 166 -15.76 -5.77 1.37
CA LYS A 166 -16.31 -4.55 1.99
C LYS A 166 -16.02 -4.56 3.49
N ALA A 167 -14.87 -4.00 3.87
CA ALA A 167 -14.46 -3.87 5.27
C ALA A 167 -15.41 -2.97 6.05
N SER A 168 -15.91 -1.92 5.40
CA SER A 168 -16.91 -0.97 5.91
C SER A 168 -18.23 -1.65 6.31
N GLU A 169 -18.56 -2.78 5.67
CA GLU A 169 -19.80 -3.53 5.93
C GLU A 169 -19.64 -4.59 7.03
N GLN A 170 -18.39 -4.98 7.29
CA GLN A 170 -18.05 -6.06 8.21
C GLN A 170 -17.67 -5.47 9.58
N ARG A 171 -17.17 -6.30 10.52
CA ARG A 171 -16.80 -5.91 11.90
C ARG A 171 -16.14 -4.53 11.96
N PRO A 172 -16.20 -3.78 13.07
CA PRO A 172 -15.54 -2.48 13.12
C PRO A 172 -14.01 -2.64 13.13
N HIS A 173 -13.38 -2.90 11.98
CA HIS A 173 -11.94 -3.19 11.80
C HIS A 173 -11.09 -2.07 12.42
N TRP A 174 -11.58 -0.83 12.39
CA TRP A 174 -10.99 0.33 13.06
C TRP A 174 -10.88 0.22 14.60
N ARG A 175 -11.53 -0.77 15.23
CA ARG A 175 -11.42 -1.08 16.68
C ARG A 175 -10.32 -2.07 16.99
N THR A 176 -9.75 -2.76 16.00
CA THR A 176 -8.65 -3.71 16.21
C THR A 176 -7.44 -2.98 16.79
N GLU A 177 -6.75 -3.61 17.74
CA GLU A 177 -5.55 -3.05 18.35
C GLU A 177 -4.48 -2.74 17.29
N LEU A 178 -3.79 -1.62 17.45
CA LEU A 178 -2.67 -1.27 16.59
C LEU A 178 -1.44 -2.06 17.02
N GLU A 179 -0.70 -2.59 16.05
CA GLU A 179 0.62 -3.12 16.34
C GLU A 179 1.60 -1.97 16.60
N ASP A 180 2.30 -2.00 17.74
CA ASP A 180 3.36 -1.04 18.04
C ASP A 180 4.63 -1.39 17.26
N SER A 181 4.67 -0.98 15.99
CA SER A 181 5.77 -1.27 15.08
C SER A 181 7.11 -0.65 15.53
N PHE A 182 7.07 0.42 16.32
CA PHE A 182 8.26 1.09 16.87
C PHE A 182 8.89 0.27 17.99
N ARG A 183 8.08 -0.19 18.96
CA ARG A 183 8.55 -0.99 20.11
C ARG A 183 8.77 -2.46 19.76
N ASN A 184 8.09 -3.01 18.75
CA ASN A 184 8.18 -4.43 18.43
C ASN A 184 9.25 -4.77 17.38
N LYS A 185 9.78 -3.80 16.63
CA LYS A 185 10.79 -4.06 15.58
C LYS A 185 12.09 -4.62 16.19
N LEU A 186 12.55 -5.75 15.64
CA LEU A 186 13.74 -6.48 16.08
C LEU A 186 13.72 -6.78 17.60
N GLY A 187 12.54 -7.07 18.17
CA GLY A 187 12.39 -7.36 19.59
C GLY A 187 12.67 -6.16 20.51
N GLY A 188 12.50 -4.93 20.02
CA GLY A 188 12.66 -3.70 20.80
C GLY A 188 14.02 -3.01 20.67
N ALA A 189 14.97 -3.62 19.96
CA ALA A 189 16.27 -3.01 19.69
C ALA A 189 16.15 -1.68 18.93
N TYR A 190 15.15 -1.54 18.05
CA TYR A 190 14.93 -0.31 17.28
C TYR A 190 14.54 0.87 18.19
N ALA A 191 13.56 0.67 19.08
CA ALA A 191 13.13 1.69 20.04
C ALA A 191 14.26 2.09 20.99
N TRP A 192 15.10 1.13 21.40
CA TRP A 192 16.27 1.39 22.24
C TRP A 192 17.32 2.29 21.56
N ILE A 193 17.53 2.13 20.25
CA ILE A 193 18.52 2.93 19.50
C ILE A 193 17.98 4.31 19.13
N LYS A 194 16.71 4.39 18.70
CA LYS A 194 16.14 5.64 18.17
C LYS A 194 15.57 6.56 19.25
N GLU A 195 15.30 6.04 20.45
CA GLU A 195 14.86 6.73 21.68
C GLU A 195 13.55 7.55 21.61
N LYS A 196 13.13 8.01 20.42
CA LYS A 196 11.97 8.86 20.20
C LYS A 196 11.14 8.38 19.00
N GLU A 197 9.83 8.38 19.19
CA GLU A 197 8.86 8.16 18.13
C GLU A 197 8.83 9.36 17.16
N HIS A 198 8.89 9.06 15.86
CA HIS A 198 8.64 10.01 14.79
C HIS A 198 7.13 10.14 14.56
N SER A 199 6.62 11.30 14.13
CA SER A 199 5.21 11.47 13.81
C SER A 199 5.08 12.00 12.40
N ARG A 200 4.42 11.23 11.54
CA ARG A 200 4.20 11.60 10.15
C ARG A 200 3.31 12.83 10.06
N VAL A 201 3.63 13.71 9.12
CA VAL A 201 2.93 14.99 8.94
C VAL A 201 1.98 14.88 7.76
N ILE A 202 0.72 15.28 7.96
CA ILE A 202 -0.31 15.32 6.91
C ILE A 202 -0.34 16.70 6.26
N GLY A 203 -0.50 16.76 4.94
CA GLY A 203 -0.66 18.01 4.18
C GLY A 203 0.64 18.57 3.60
N GLN A 204 1.66 17.72 3.49
CA GLN A 204 2.96 18.04 2.88
C GLN A 204 2.93 18.00 1.33
N SER A 205 1.85 17.46 0.75
CA SER A 205 1.71 17.17 -0.67
C SER A 205 0.28 17.37 -1.19
N VAL A 206 0.11 17.26 -2.50
CA VAL A 206 -1.17 17.42 -3.20
C VAL A 206 -2.02 16.13 -3.15
N GLY A 207 -3.34 16.28 -3.19
CA GLY A 207 -4.25 15.13 -3.24
C GLY A 207 -4.34 14.34 -1.93
N GLU A 208 -3.84 14.88 -0.81
CA GLU A 208 -3.95 14.23 0.49
C GLU A 208 -5.38 14.25 1.04
N LEU A 209 -5.82 13.10 1.56
CA LEU A 209 -7.15 12.86 2.10
C LEU A 209 -7.06 12.06 3.40
N GLN A 210 -8.06 12.16 4.26
CA GLN A 210 -8.15 11.32 5.46
C GLN A 210 -9.31 10.33 5.33
N HIS A 211 -9.04 9.05 5.56
CA HIS A 211 -10.07 8.04 5.65
C HIS A 211 -10.94 8.28 6.89
N TRP A 212 -12.23 7.94 6.82
CA TRP A 212 -13.16 8.16 7.94
C TRP A 212 -12.72 7.46 9.24
N SER A 213 -11.95 6.36 9.14
CA SER A 213 -11.43 5.64 10.31
C SER A 213 -10.53 6.53 11.17
N VAL A 214 -9.79 7.46 10.57
CA VAL A 214 -8.88 8.40 11.25
C VAL A 214 -9.65 9.34 12.19
N LYS A 215 -10.85 9.76 11.78
CA LYS A 215 -11.72 10.60 12.61
C LYS A 215 -12.54 9.79 13.61
N LEU A 216 -12.98 8.58 13.22
CA LEU A 216 -13.90 7.77 14.02
C LEU A 216 -13.21 7.09 15.21
N ARG A 217 -11.95 6.65 15.06
CA ARG A 217 -11.25 5.92 16.12
C ARG A 217 -11.03 6.75 17.39
N PRO A 218 -10.57 8.03 17.35
CA PRO A 218 -10.44 8.86 18.56
C PRO A 218 -11.78 9.11 19.28
N GLN A 219 -12.88 9.22 18.53
CA GLN A 219 -14.22 9.42 19.11
C GLN A 219 -14.70 8.22 19.94
N ASN A 220 -14.18 7.03 19.65
CA ASN A 220 -14.58 5.77 20.29
C ASN A 220 -13.49 5.18 21.20
N ASN A 221 -12.28 5.73 21.16
CA ASN A 221 -11.18 5.34 22.01
C ASN A 221 -10.40 6.60 22.42
N SER A 222 -10.69 7.11 23.61
CA SER A 222 -10.03 8.30 24.17
C SER A 222 -8.53 8.15 24.42
N LYS A 223 -8.01 6.91 24.43
CA LYS A 223 -6.57 6.63 24.54
C LYS A 223 -5.85 6.70 23.19
N TYR A 224 -6.59 6.68 22.07
CA TYR A 224 -6.02 6.77 20.74
C TYR A 224 -5.87 8.24 20.34
N SER A 225 -4.63 8.70 20.24
CA SER A 225 -4.26 10.05 19.81
C SER A 225 -3.15 9.94 18.77
N PRO A 226 -3.48 9.85 17.47
CA PRO A 226 -2.48 9.76 16.41
C PRO A 226 -1.72 11.07 16.33
N LYS A 227 -0.40 10.98 16.51
CA LYS A 227 0.46 12.15 16.70
C LYS A 227 0.60 13.03 15.46
N GLY A 228 0.29 12.50 14.27
CA GLY A 228 0.31 13.22 13.00
C GLY A 228 -0.94 14.08 12.72
N LEU A 229 -2.01 13.94 13.51
CA LEU A 229 -3.22 14.77 13.37
C LEU A 229 -2.98 16.15 14.03
N GLY A 230 -2.58 17.15 13.25
CA GLY A 230 -2.55 18.55 13.70
C GLY A 230 -1.31 19.39 13.32
N THR A 231 -0.34 18.83 12.60
CA THR A 231 0.89 19.56 12.26
C THR A 231 0.86 20.13 10.84
N VAL A 232 0.15 21.24 10.64
CA VAL A 232 0.51 22.20 9.58
C VAL A 232 0.60 23.55 10.24
N ASP A 233 1.77 23.85 10.78
CA ASP A 233 2.13 25.22 11.19
C ASP A 233 2.64 25.89 9.92
N ASP A 234 1.75 26.54 9.18
CA ASP A 234 2.19 27.58 8.26
C ASP A 234 2.26 28.90 9.02
N SER A 235 3.14 29.79 8.58
CA SER A 235 3.29 31.14 9.11
C SER A 235 2.06 32.06 8.85
N SER A 236 0.89 31.50 8.50
CA SER A 236 -0.37 32.21 8.23
C SER A 236 -1.53 31.83 9.16
N GLY A 237 -1.40 30.77 9.98
CA GLY A 237 -2.36 30.44 11.05
C GLY A 237 -3.71 29.89 10.55
N GLU A 238 -3.84 29.54 9.26
CA GLU A 238 -5.06 28.91 8.73
C GLU A 238 -4.96 27.37 8.79
N MET A 239 -5.82 26.75 9.62
CA MET A 239 -6.00 25.30 9.55
C MET A 239 -6.57 24.91 8.18
N LYS A 240 -5.79 24.18 7.36
CA LYS A 240 -6.31 23.58 6.14
C LYS A 240 -7.50 22.67 6.48
N GLN A 241 -8.68 23.04 6.02
CA GLN A 241 -9.89 22.23 6.16
C GLN A 241 -9.77 21.02 5.23
N PHE A 242 -9.33 19.88 5.78
CA PHE A 242 -9.22 18.62 5.03
C PHE A 242 -10.61 18.14 4.60
N ARG A 243 -10.77 17.89 3.30
CA ARG A 243 -11.95 17.23 2.73
C ARG A 243 -12.10 15.84 3.32
N SER A 244 -13.10 15.64 4.18
CA SER A 244 -13.58 14.30 4.55
C SER A 244 -14.57 13.83 3.51
N ASP A 245 -14.06 13.31 2.40
CA ASP A 245 -14.90 13.01 1.22
C ASP A 245 -15.22 11.52 1.06
N ILE A 246 -15.04 10.69 2.09
CA ILE A 246 -15.59 9.32 2.08
C ILE A 246 -16.63 9.20 3.20
N PRO A 247 -17.94 9.37 2.89
CA PRO A 247 -18.98 9.19 3.88
C PRO A 247 -18.96 7.75 4.38
N TYR A 248 -18.83 7.58 5.69
CA TYR A 248 -19.09 6.31 6.35
C TYR A 248 -20.58 5.97 6.17
N THR A 249 -20.89 4.96 5.37
CA THR A 249 -22.19 4.29 5.44
C THR A 249 -22.12 3.31 6.60
N LYS A 250 -22.84 3.60 7.69
CA LYS A 250 -23.00 2.66 8.80
C LYS A 250 -23.54 1.34 8.24
N PRO A 251 -22.83 0.21 8.39
CA PRO A 251 -23.39 -1.08 8.03
C PRO A 251 -24.72 -1.28 8.76
N PRO A 252 -25.72 -1.92 8.12
CA PRO A 252 -26.88 -2.38 8.84
C PRO A 252 -26.41 -3.23 10.02
N VAL A 253 -26.96 -2.96 11.19
CA VAL A 253 -26.73 -3.80 12.38
C VAL A 253 -27.41 -5.12 12.09
N VAL A 254 -26.67 -6.08 11.54
CA VAL A 254 -27.14 -7.46 11.51
C VAL A 254 -26.95 -7.98 12.93
N LEU A 255 -28.04 -8.00 13.69
CA LEU A 255 -28.13 -8.83 14.89
C LEU A 255 -28.03 -10.28 14.41
N CYS A 256 -26.81 -10.80 14.30
CA CYS A 256 -26.60 -12.23 14.14
C CYS A 256 -27.06 -12.89 15.45
N SER A 257 -28.30 -13.36 15.48
CA SER A 257 -28.69 -14.44 16.38
C SER A 257 -27.90 -15.68 15.94
N PHE A 258 -26.77 -15.91 16.58
CA PHE A 258 -26.05 -17.18 16.49
C PHE A 258 -26.96 -18.25 17.10
N ASN A 259 -27.48 -19.15 16.26
CA ASN A 259 -28.11 -20.38 16.73
C ASN A 259 -27.01 -21.46 16.67
N GLU A 260 -26.51 -21.88 17.84
CA GLU A 260 -25.40 -22.83 17.95
C GLU A 260 -25.75 -24.27 17.47
N ASP A 261 -27.02 -24.53 17.15
CA ASP A 261 -27.53 -25.87 16.89
C ASP A 261 -27.27 -26.41 15.46
N SER A 262 -26.78 -25.60 14.51
CA SER A 262 -26.65 -26.04 13.11
C SER A 262 -25.27 -26.55 12.68
N ILE A 263 -24.29 -26.62 13.58
CA ILE A 263 -22.89 -26.97 13.22
C ILE A 263 -22.53 -28.44 13.51
N PHE A 264 -23.34 -29.19 14.27
CA PHE A 264 -22.95 -30.54 14.70
C PHE A 264 -23.44 -31.72 13.84
N THR A 265 -24.22 -31.51 12.77
CA THR A 265 -24.83 -32.63 12.02
C THR A 265 -24.16 -33.00 10.70
N SER A 266 -23.16 -32.26 10.21
CA SER A 266 -22.51 -32.57 8.92
C SER A 266 -21.08 -33.12 9.01
N TYR A 267 -20.46 -33.17 10.20
CA TYR A 267 -19.05 -33.61 10.35
C TYR A 267 -18.86 -35.09 10.75
N SER A 268 -19.94 -35.84 11.00
CA SER A 268 -19.87 -37.25 11.43
C SER A 268 -20.23 -38.28 10.35
N ALA A 269 -20.60 -37.86 9.13
CA ALA A 269 -21.09 -38.78 8.09
C ALA A 269 -20.02 -39.32 7.12
N GLU A 270 -18.80 -38.76 7.08
CA GLU A 270 -17.81 -39.11 6.03
C GLU A 270 -16.57 -39.89 6.53
N ARG A 271 -16.62 -40.51 7.71
CA ARG A 271 -15.50 -41.34 8.23
C ARG A 271 -15.82 -42.80 8.54
N SER A 272 -16.88 -43.37 7.94
CA SER A 272 -17.21 -44.80 8.10
C SER A 272 -17.37 -45.56 6.78
N SER A 273 -16.44 -45.41 5.83
CA SER A 273 -16.35 -46.35 4.69
C SER A 273 -14.95 -46.38 4.05
N SER A 274 -13.96 -46.87 4.79
CA SER A 274 -12.70 -47.38 4.22
C SER A 274 -12.24 -48.59 5.04
N GLY A 275 -13.03 -49.66 5.00
CA GLY A 275 -12.65 -50.97 5.55
C GLY A 275 -11.88 -51.79 4.50
N CYS A 276 -10.61 -52.06 4.79
CA CYS A 276 -9.81 -53.08 4.13
C CYS A 276 -10.50 -54.45 4.21
N ASN A 277 -10.81 -55.06 3.07
CA ASN A 277 -11.06 -56.50 2.97
C ASN A 277 -9.91 -57.15 2.20
N GLY A 278 -9.03 -57.85 2.94
CA GLY A 278 -8.12 -58.84 2.38
C GLY A 278 -8.82 -60.19 2.29
N GLU A 279 -9.04 -60.69 1.08
CA GLU A 279 -9.47 -62.06 0.86
C GLU A 279 -8.26 -62.95 0.54
N LYS A 280 -8.06 -63.94 1.41
CA LYS A 280 -7.25 -65.14 1.20
C LYS A 280 -7.86 -65.97 0.08
N LYS A 281 -7.04 -66.42 -0.88
CA LYS A 281 -7.35 -67.60 -1.70
C LYS A 281 -6.43 -68.74 -1.29
N THR A 282 -7.05 -69.83 -0.85
CA THR A 282 -6.52 -71.18 -0.71
C THR A 282 -6.69 -71.97 -2.00
N SER A 283 -5.90 -73.05 -2.11
CA SER A 283 -5.66 -74.03 -3.20
C SER A 283 -4.75 -73.56 -4.33
#